data_AF-A0A7Z0BC03-F1
#
_entry.id   AF-A0A7Z0BC03-F1
#
_cell.length_a   1.000
_cell.length_b   1.000
_cell.length_c   1.000
_cell.angle_alpha   90.00
_cell.angle_beta   90.00
_cell.angle_gamma   90.00
#
_symmetry.space_group_name_H-M   'P 1'
#
loop_
_entity.id
_entity.type
_entity.pdbx_description
1 polymer ?
#
loop_
_entity_poly.entity_id
_entity_poly.type
_entity_poly.pdbx_seq_one_letter_code
_entity_poly.pdbx_strand_id
1 'polypeptide(L)'
;MTTPDPSAEWWTTSDVAAYLGVQIGTVSSYRNRNQMPEPDRTLGRTHLWRPETITTWNEGRPRLGIGGRTADADPRGTFLQVSTALESREAAEKLAREVVEAKLSAGAQIIGPVTSAFWHLGEFGTGEEWQLLLKTHSDRFEDLQAYLTEHHPWNNPEIVAVPIVAGSDAYLSWVRKTVESGEES
;
A
#
# COMPACT_ATOMS: atom_id res chain seq x y z
N MET A 1 -23.15 1.40 12.35
CA MET A 1 -24.14 1.13 11.29
C MET A 1 -24.56 -0.32 11.42
N THR A 2 -25.86 -0.62 11.29
CA THR A 2 -26.40 -1.97 11.46
C THR A 2 -26.11 -2.81 10.21
N THR A 3 -25.54 -4.00 10.39
CA THR A 3 -25.32 -4.97 9.31
C THR A 3 -26.68 -5.42 8.75
N PRO A 4 -26.88 -5.47 7.41
CA PRO A 4 -28.14 -5.90 6.81
C PRO A 4 -28.38 -7.40 7.02
N ASP A 5 -29.65 -7.81 7.01
CA ASP A 5 -30.06 -9.21 7.16
C ASP A 5 -29.61 -10.06 5.96
N PRO A 6 -28.75 -11.08 6.16
CA PRO A 6 -28.28 -11.95 5.08
C PRO A 6 -29.36 -12.89 4.53
N SER A 7 -30.49 -13.08 5.24
CA SER A 7 -31.61 -13.93 4.81
C SER A 7 -32.67 -13.20 3.99
N ALA A 8 -32.53 -11.88 3.80
CA ALA A 8 -33.46 -11.08 3.01
C ALA A 8 -33.48 -11.52 1.53
N GLU A 9 -34.65 -11.44 0.88
CA GLU A 9 -34.75 -11.78 -0.55
C GLU A 9 -34.02 -10.76 -1.44
N TRP A 10 -34.00 -9.49 -1.04
CA TRP A 10 -33.43 -8.38 -1.81
C TRP A 10 -32.68 -7.39 -0.91
N TRP A 11 -31.51 -6.97 -1.37
CA TRP A 11 -30.74 -5.85 -0.82
C TRP A 11 -30.83 -4.63 -1.75
N THR A 12 -31.08 -3.48 -1.15
CA THR A 12 -31.01 -2.16 -1.81
C THR A 12 -29.58 -1.62 -1.83
N THR A 13 -29.33 -0.52 -2.55
CA THR A 13 -28.05 0.19 -2.51
C THR A 13 -27.59 0.54 -1.08
N SER A 14 -28.51 0.87 -0.16
CA SER A 14 -28.15 1.16 1.23
C SER A 14 -27.76 -0.09 2.01
N ASP A 15 -28.42 -1.22 1.76
CA ASP A 15 -28.06 -2.49 2.40
C ASP A 15 -26.69 -2.96 1.92
N VAL A 16 -26.41 -2.88 0.61
CA VAL A 16 -25.09 -3.16 0.05
C VAL A 16 -24.02 -2.24 0.65
N ALA A 17 -24.31 -0.94 0.82
CA ALA A 17 -23.38 0.00 1.43
C ALA A 17 -23.08 -0.37 2.89
N ALA A 18 -24.12 -0.73 3.66
CA ALA A 18 -23.99 -1.15 5.05
C ALA A 18 -23.21 -2.47 5.20
N TYR A 19 -23.45 -3.45 4.32
CA TYR A 19 -22.70 -4.71 4.28
C TYR A 19 -21.21 -4.49 4.00
N LEU A 20 -20.89 -3.64 3.03
CA LEU A 20 -19.51 -3.36 2.63
C LEU A 20 -18.80 -2.39 3.60
N GLY A 21 -19.52 -1.60 4.39
CA GLY A 21 -18.94 -0.56 5.24
C GLY A 21 -18.54 0.71 4.48
N VAL A 22 -19.17 0.99 3.33
CA VAL A 22 -18.93 2.22 2.51
C VAL A 22 -20.10 3.19 2.59
N GLN A 23 -19.90 4.40 2.06
CA GLN A 23 -21.00 5.34 1.81
C GLN A 23 -21.89 4.88 0.65
N ILE A 24 -23.18 5.20 0.69
CA ILE A 24 -24.16 4.83 -0.37
C ILE A 24 -23.72 5.36 -1.76
N GLY A 25 -23.14 6.56 -1.81
CA GLY A 25 -22.61 7.14 -3.05
C GLY A 25 -21.43 6.36 -3.65
N THR A 26 -20.67 5.64 -2.82
CA THR A 26 -19.58 4.77 -3.25
C THR A 26 -20.11 3.56 -4.01
N VAL A 27 -21.23 2.96 -3.57
CA VAL A 27 -21.89 1.85 -4.28
C VAL A 27 -22.38 2.32 -5.66
N SER A 28 -22.96 3.53 -5.74
CA SER A 28 -23.34 4.10 -7.05
C SER A 28 -22.13 4.32 -7.97
N SER A 29 -20.99 4.73 -7.40
CA SER A 29 -19.74 4.87 -8.15
C SER A 29 -19.17 3.53 -8.62
N TYR A 30 -19.28 2.48 -7.81
CA TYR A 30 -18.86 1.13 -8.23
C TYR A 30 -19.69 0.64 -9.41
N ARG A 31 -21.02 0.77 -9.34
CA ARG A 31 -21.91 0.39 -10.44
C ARG A 31 -21.58 1.15 -11.72
N ASN A 32 -21.46 2.48 -11.66
CA ASN A 32 -21.18 3.30 -12.84
C ASN A 32 -19.81 3.02 -13.49
N ARG A 33 -18.87 2.44 -12.74
CA ARG A 33 -17.52 2.06 -13.23
C ARG A 33 -17.40 0.57 -13.52
N ASN A 34 -18.49 -0.19 -13.51
CA ASN A 34 -18.50 -1.64 -13.68
C ASN A 34 -17.55 -2.36 -12.69
N GLN A 35 -17.41 -1.81 -11.48
CA GLN A 35 -16.55 -2.33 -10.40
C GLN A 35 -17.34 -3.17 -9.38
N MET A 36 -18.61 -3.47 -9.66
CA MET A 36 -19.47 -4.38 -8.90
C MET A 36 -20.45 -5.07 -9.87
N PRO A 37 -21.15 -6.13 -9.45
CA PRO A 37 -22.14 -6.81 -10.29
C PRO A 37 -23.29 -5.87 -10.65
N GLU A 38 -23.82 -6.06 -11.85
CA GLU A 38 -25.07 -5.42 -12.25
C GLU A 38 -26.22 -5.82 -11.30
N PRO A 39 -27.23 -4.97 -11.08
CA PRO A 39 -28.39 -5.31 -10.27
C PRO A 39 -29.13 -6.52 -10.83
N ASP A 40 -29.42 -7.50 -9.97
CA ASP A 40 -30.26 -8.66 -10.30
C ASP A 40 -31.69 -8.23 -10.71
N ARG A 41 -32.14 -7.09 -10.20
CA ARG A 41 -33.41 -6.47 -10.57
C ARG A 41 -33.33 -4.94 -10.47
N THR A 42 -34.00 -4.25 -11.39
CA THR A 42 -34.20 -2.79 -11.31
C THR A 42 -35.70 -2.47 -11.36
N LEU A 43 -36.18 -1.72 -10.36
CA LEU A 43 -37.56 -1.23 -10.27
C LEU A 43 -37.54 0.30 -10.31
N GLY A 44 -37.81 0.86 -11.49
CA GLY A 44 -37.68 2.30 -11.72
C GLY A 44 -36.24 2.77 -11.49
N ARG A 45 -36.01 3.56 -10.44
CA ARG A 45 -34.68 4.07 -10.05
C ARG A 45 -34.00 3.23 -8.95
N THR A 46 -34.67 2.20 -8.46
CA THR A 46 -34.18 1.36 -7.36
C THR A 46 -33.49 0.14 -7.94
N HIS A 47 -32.23 -0.06 -7.55
CA HIS A 47 -31.43 -1.22 -7.89
C HIS A 47 -31.45 -2.22 -6.73
N LEU A 48 -31.65 -3.49 -7.07
CA LEU A 48 -31.78 -4.59 -6.11
C LEU A 48 -30.82 -5.70 -6.48
N TRP A 49 -30.16 -6.26 -5.47
CA TRP A 49 -29.33 -7.44 -5.58
C TRP A 49 -29.83 -8.52 -4.63
N ARG A 50 -29.62 -9.78 -4.98
CA ARG A 50 -29.69 -10.85 -3.99
C ARG A 50 -28.50 -10.73 -3.04
N PRO A 51 -28.64 -11.04 -1.73
CA PRO A 51 -27.50 -11.04 -0.82
C PRO A 51 -26.34 -11.87 -1.36
N GLU A 52 -26.63 -13.08 -1.86
CA GLU A 52 -25.64 -14.01 -2.41
C GLU A 52 -24.82 -13.42 -3.57
N THR A 53 -25.44 -12.61 -4.45
CA THR A 53 -24.74 -11.93 -5.55
C THR A 53 -23.66 -11.00 -5.01
N ILE A 54 -23.96 -10.27 -3.93
CA ILE A 54 -23.06 -9.30 -3.32
C ILE A 54 -22.04 -9.98 -2.41
N THR A 55 -22.43 -10.98 -1.63
CA THR A 55 -21.50 -11.70 -0.74
C THR A 55 -20.46 -12.46 -1.55
N THR A 56 -20.88 -13.22 -2.58
CA THR A 56 -19.98 -13.97 -3.48
C THR A 56 -19.03 -13.04 -4.23
N TRP A 57 -19.55 -11.93 -4.76
CA TRP A 57 -18.71 -10.92 -5.39
C TRP A 57 -17.72 -10.30 -4.39
N ASN A 58 -18.14 -10.00 -3.16
CA ASN A 58 -17.28 -9.41 -2.13
C ASN A 58 -16.17 -10.35 -1.68
N GLU A 59 -16.44 -11.66 -1.60
CA GLU A 59 -15.45 -12.70 -1.30
C GLU A 59 -14.37 -12.80 -2.38
N GLY A 60 -14.76 -12.69 -3.65
CA GLY A 60 -13.85 -12.69 -4.81
C GLY A 60 -13.35 -11.30 -5.23
N ARG A 61 -13.72 -10.25 -4.50
CA ARG A 61 -13.37 -8.87 -4.86
C ARG A 61 -11.87 -8.67 -4.66
N PRO A 62 -11.12 -8.15 -5.66
CA PRO A 62 -9.81 -7.56 -5.40
C PRO A 62 -10.05 -6.43 -4.40
N ARG A 63 -9.68 -6.62 -3.13
CA ARG A 63 -10.06 -5.72 -2.04
C ARG A 63 -9.54 -4.31 -2.33
N LEU A 64 -10.35 -3.46 -2.97
CA LEU A 64 -10.17 -2.02 -2.92
C LEU A 64 -10.57 -1.61 -1.51
N GLY A 65 -9.58 -1.51 -0.63
CA GLY A 65 -9.73 -1.15 0.78
C GLY A 65 -10.78 -0.08 0.98
N ILE A 66 -11.77 -0.39 1.80
CA ILE A 66 -12.89 0.50 2.08
C ILE A 66 -12.36 1.54 3.07
N GLY A 67 -11.96 2.67 2.50
CA GLY A 67 -11.39 3.82 3.21
C GLY A 67 -10.00 3.55 3.79
N GLY A 68 -8.98 3.42 2.94
CA GLY A 68 -7.61 3.23 3.40
C GLY A 68 -7.22 1.76 3.49
N ARG A 69 -6.83 1.22 2.33
CA ARG A 69 -5.86 0.14 2.10
C ARG A 69 -5.41 -0.64 3.36
N THR A 70 -6.06 -1.77 3.65
CA THR A 70 -5.39 -2.91 4.29
C THR A 70 -4.84 -3.81 3.19
N ALA A 71 -3.53 -4.02 3.25
CA ALA A 71 -2.67 -4.56 2.19
C ALA A 71 -2.77 -6.08 1.97
N ASP A 72 -3.92 -6.72 2.22
CA ASP A 72 -4.03 -8.17 2.08
C ASP A 72 -5.13 -8.57 1.10
N ALA A 73 -4.69 -8.86 -0.14
CA ALA A 73 -5.20 -9.88 -1.07
C ALA A 73 -4.70 -9.68 -2.53
N ASP A 74 -3.45 -9.27 -2.77
CA ASP A 74 -2.80 -9.58 -4.05
C ASP A 74 -1.81 -10.73 -3.81
N PRO A 75 -2.00 -11.92 -4.40
CA PRO A 75 -1.02 -13.01 -4.32
C PRO A 75 0.30 -12.66 -5.02
N ARG A 76 0.38 -11.52 -5.71
CA ARG A 76 1.61 -10.90 -6.24
C ARG A 76 2.17 -9.84 -5.29
N GLY A 77 1.78 -9.81 -4.01
CA GLY A 77 2.22 -8.87 -2.99
C GLY A 77 2.12 -7.38 -3.36
N THR A 78 2.61 -6.50 -2.49
CA THR A 78 2.51 -5.04 -2.67
C THR A 78 3.89 -4.45 -2.94
N PHE A 79 4.02 -3.59 -3.95
CA PHE A 79 5.24 -2.81 -4.12
C PHE A 79 5.28 -1.64 -3.12
N LEU A 80 6.46 -1.35 -2.59
CA LEU A 80 6.67 -0.34 -1.56
C LEU A 80 7.73 0.67 -2.00
N GLN A 81 7.47 1.94 -1.70
CA GLN A 81 8.51 2.94 -1.57
C GLN A 81 8.87 3.06 -0.08
N VAL A 82 10.11 2.76 0.27
CA VAL A 82 10.60 2.89 1.66
C VAL A 82 11.49 4.13 1.74
N SER A 83 11.29 4.98 2.74
CA SER A 83 12.12 6.16 3.00
C SER A 83 12.92 6.05 4.29
N THR A 84 14.14 6.59 4.26
CA THR A 84 14.96 6.94 5.43
C THR A 84 15.75 8.22 5.14
N ALA A 85 16.39 8.82 6.13
CA ALA A 85 17.23 10.01 5.99
C ALA A 85 18.57 9.80 6.70
N LEU A 86 19.65 10.40 6.16
CA LEU A 86 21.00 10.32 6.72
C LEU A 86 21.64 11.71 6.82
N GLU A 87 22.60 11.86 7.73
CA GLU A 87 23.28 13.13 8.01
C GLU A 87 24.26 13.60 6.91
N SER A 88 24.59 12.73 5.94
CA SER A 88 25.53 13.07 4.87
C SER A 88 25.19 12.37 3.56
N ARG A 89 25.63 12.99 2.46
CA ARG A 89 25.53 12.40 1.12
C ARG A 89 26.30 11.09 1.04
N GLU A 90 27.49 11.03 1.60
CA GLU A 90 28.36 9.86 1.58
C GLU A 90 27.74 8.68 2.31
N ALA A 91 27.13 8.92 3.49
CA ALA A 91 26.39 7.88 4.20
C ALA A 91 25.19 7.38 3.39
N ALA A 92 24.44 8.30 2.76
CA ALA A 92 23.32 7.95 1.91
C ALA A 92 23.74 7.13 0.67
N GLU A 93 24.81 7.51 -0.01
CA GLU A 93 25.37 6.77 -1.15
C GLU A 93 25.86 5.37 -0.74
N LYS A 94 26.53 5.26 0.42
CA LYS A 94 26.99 3.99 0.97
C LYS A 94 25.82 3.06 1.28
N LEU A 95 24.84 3.53 2.05
CA LEU A 95 23.69 2.71 2.46
C LEU A 95 22.83 2.32 1.25
N ALA A 96 22.62 3.25 0.30
CA ALA A 96 21.92 2.98 -0.95
C ALA A 96 22.60 1.87 -1.78
N ARG A 97 23.93 1.90 -1.88
CA ARG A 97 24.71 0.85 -2.55
C ARG A 97 24.47 -0.49 -1.87
N GLU A 98 24.64 -0.54 -0.56
CA GLU A 98 24.55 -1.78 0.22
C GLU A 98 23.20 -2.47 0.08
N VAL A 99 22.09 -1.74 0.25
CA VAL A 99 20.75 -2.34 0.16
C VAL A 99 20.38 -2.78 -1.25
N VAL A 100 20.94 -2.14 -2.28
CA VAL A 100 20.74 -2.54 -3.69
C VAL A 100 21.61 -3.75 -4.03
N GLU A 101 22.88 -3.78 -3.62
CA GLU A 101 23.78 -4.92 -3.83
C GLU A 101 23.28 -6.17 -3.08
N ALA A 102 22.70 -6.00 -1.89
CA ALA A 102 22.05 -7.05 -1.10
C ALA A 102 20.68 -7.49 -1.65
N LYS A 103 20.19 -6.89 -2.75
CA LYS A 103 18.86 -7.16 -3.34
C LYS A 103 17.69 -6.93 -2.38
N LEU A 104 17.85 -6.08 -1.37
CA LEU A 104 16.78 -5.66 -0.46
C LEU A 104 15.93 -4.54 -1.07
N SER A 105 16.51 -3.79 -2.01
CA SER A 105 15.85 -2.78 -2.82
C SER A 105 16.25 -2.93 -4.30
N ALA A 106 15.31 -2.75 -5.22
CA ALA A 106 15.60 -2.77 -6.65
C ALA A 106 16.38 -1.53 -7.09
N GLY A 107 16.22 -0.42 -6.36
CA GLY A 107 16.91 0.83 -6.63
C GLY A 107 16.69 1.86 -5.54
N ALA A 108 17.55 2.87 -5.52
CA ALA A 108 17.52 3.96 -4.57
C ALA A 108 17.53 5.30 -5.31
N GLN A 109 16.78 6.27 -4.79
CA GLN A 109 16.97 7.68 -5.13
C GLN A 109 17.51 8.39 -3.89
N ILE A 110 18.51 9.25 -4.09
CA ILE A 110 19.09 10.09 -3.04
C ILE A 110 18.62 11.52 -3.30
N ILE A 111 17.87 12.08 -2.38
CA ILE A 111 17.33 13.43 -2.46
C ILE A 111 18.01 14.27 -1.39
N GLY A 112 18.67 15.34 -1.80
CA GLY A 112 19.22 16.29 -0.85
C GLY A 112 20.25 17.25 -1.47
N PRO A 113 20.79 18.15 -0.64
CA PRO A 113 20.45 18.32 0.77
C PRO A 113 19.00 18.79 0.97
N VAL A 114 18.33 18.26 2.00
CA VAL A 114 17.03 18.74 2.48
C VAL A 114 17.18 19.34 3.87
N THR A 115 16.35 20.34 4.20
CA THR A 115 16.26 20.85 5.57
C THR A 115 15.19 20.07 6.33
N SER A 116 15.61 19.32 7.34
CA SER A 116 14.73 18.62 8.27
C SER A 116 14.46 19.51 9.48
N ALA A 117 13.23 19.52 9.95
CA ALA A 117 12.81 20.27 11.14
C ALA A 117 12.20 19.31 12.16
N PHE A 118 12.66 19.35 13.40
CA PHE A 118 12.30 18.36 14.41
C PHE A 118 12.22 18.99 15.81
N TRP A 119 11.59 18.25 16.72
CA TRP A 119 11.60 18.54 18.15
C TRP A 119 12.53 17.55 18.85
N HIS A 120 13.53 18.06 19.55
CA HIS A 120 14.46 17.25 20.32
C HIS A 120 14.63 17.82 21.72
N LEU A 121 14.43 16.99 22.75
CA LEU A 121 14.56 17.37 24.17
C LEU A 121 13.82 18.65 24.59
N GLY A 122 12.69 18.94 23.98
CA GLY A 122 11.91 20.12 24.32
C GLY A 122 12.20 21.35 23.46
N GLU A 123 13.12 21.25 22.50
CA GLU A 123 13.56 22.36 21.66
C GLU A 123 13.32 22.07 20.19
N PHE A 124 12.95 23.12 19.45
CA PHE A 124 12.88 23.06 18.00
C PHE A 124 14.29 23.13 17.42
N GLY A 125 14.59 22.21 16.51
CA GLY A 125 15.85 22.15 15.78
C GLY A 125 15.61 21.99 14.29
N THR A 126 16.62 22.36 13.52
CA THR A 126 16.71 22.05 12.09
C THR A 126 18.04 21.38 11.78
N GLY A 127 18.05 20.46 10.83
CA GLY A 127 19.24 19.77 10.34
C GLY A 127 19.27 19.73 8.80
N GLU A 128 20.45 19.48 8.25
CA GLU A 128 20.62 19.14 6.84
C GLU A 128 20.74 17.62 6.72
N GLU A 129 19.94 17.03 5.83
CA GLU A 129 19.87 15.58 5.66
C GLU A 129 19.78 15.19 4.18
N TRP A 130 20.05 13.92 3.89
CA TRP A 130 19.86 13.29 2.58
C TRP A 130 18.84 12.16 2.72
N GLN A 131 17.72 12.30 2.02
CA GLN A 131 16.63 11.35 2.06
C GLN A 131 16.85 10.25 1.01
N LEU A 132 16.77 8.99 1.43
CA LEU A 132 16.76 7.83 0.56
C LEU A 132 15.33 7.42 0.26
N LEU A 133 15.00 7.23 -1.02
CA LEU A 133 13.75 6.60 -1.46
C LEU A 133 14.06 5.27 -2.17
N LEU A 134 13.80 4.17 -1.48
CA LEU A 134 14.05 2.80 -1.90
C LEU A 134 12.78 2.19 -2.52
N LYS A 135 12.93 1.30 -3.51
CA LYS A 135 11.79 0.63 -4.17
C LYS A 135 11.95 -0.86 -4.02
N THR A 136 11.00 -1.50 -3.36
CA THR A 136 11.07 -2.93 -3.06
C THR A 136 9.71 -3.61 -3.16
N HIS A 137 9.71 -4.92 -3.00
CA HIS A 137 8.51 -5.73 -2.85
C HIS A 137 8.18 -5.92 -1.36
N SER A 138 6.90 -6.10 -1.01
CA SER A 138 6.44 -6.23 0.38
C SER A 138 7.13 -7.35 1.13
N ASP A 139 7.42 -8.47 0.45
CA ASP A 139 8.07 -9.64 1.06
C ASP A 139 9.52 -9.36 1.49
N ARG A 140 10.09 -8.23 1.06
CA ARG A 140 11.43 -7.76 1.44
C ARG A 140 11.45 -6.68 2.48
N PHE A 141 10.28 -6.21 2.91
CA PHE A 141 10.22 -5.09 3.82
C PHE A 141 10.87 -5.42 5.16
N GLU A 142 10.64 -6.61 5.71
CA GLU A 142 11.21 -7.01 7.00
C GLU A 142 12.75 -7.11 6.93
N ASP A 143 13.29 -7.78 5.91
CA ASP A 143 14.73 -7.87 5.67
C ASP A 143 15.35 -6.48 5.47
N LEU A 144 14.71 -5.63 4.66
CA LEU A 144 15.18 -4.28 4.41
C LEU A 144 15.14 -3.41 5.67
N GLN A 145 14.06 -3.47 6.45
CA GLN A 145 13.94 -2.74 7.71
C GLN A 145 15.02 -3.17 8.69
N ALA A 146 15.23 -4.48 8.86
CA ALA A 146 16.27 -5.00 9.74
C ALA A 146 17.66 -4.52 9.31
N TYR A 147 17.99 -4.60 8.02
CA TYR A 147 19.26 -4.12 7.50
C TYR A 147 19.45 -2.62 7.75
N LEU A 148 18.43 -1.81 7.44
CA LEU A 148 18.46 -0.37 7.64
C LEU A 148 18.64 -0.04 9.13
N THR A 149 17.91 -0.68 10.04
CA THR A 149 18.06 -0.48 11.49
C THR A 149 19.45 -0.84 11.99
N GLU A 150 20.04 -1.95 11.52
CA GLU A 150 21.36 -2.41 11.94
C GLU A 150 22.50 -1.52 11.43
N HIS A 151 22.37 -0.99 10.21
CA HIS A 151 23.44 -0.24 9.53
C HIS A 151 23.25 1.28 9.56
N HIS A 152 22.18 1.79 10.19
CA HIS A 152 21.96 3.22 10.31
C HIS A 152 22.92 3.88 11.30
N PRO A 153 23.42 5.10 11.03
CA PRO A 153 24.15 5.90 12.02
C PRO A 153 23.31 6.33 13.24
N TRP A 154 21.98 6.17 13.20
CA TRP A 154 21.07 6.61 14.26
C TRP A 154 20.36 5.42 14.89
N ASN A 155 20.16 5.46 16.21
CA ASN A 155 19.52 4.37 16.95
C ASN A 155 18.01 4.23 16.67
N ASN A 156 17.37 5.29 16.18
CA ASN A 156 15.94 5.31 15.86
C ASN A 156 15.71 6.08 14.56
N PRO A 157 16.12 5.51 13.41
CA PRO A 157 15.99 6.17 12.13
C PRO A 157 14.53 6.23 11.68
N GLU A 158 14.19 7.21 10.84
CA GLU A 158 12.95 7.17 10.08
C GLU A 158 13.01 6.00 9.10
N ILE A 159 12.14 4.99 9.25
CA ILE A 159 11.95 3.95 8.24
C ILE A 159 10.45 3.83 7.99
N VAL A 160 9.97 4.38 6.88
CA VAL A 160 8.54 4.43 6.55
C VAL A 160 8.30 3.82 5.18
N ALA A 161 7.30 2.94 5.07
CA ALA A 161 6.89 2.35 3.81
C ALA A 161 5.57 2.96 3.32
N VAL A 162 5.58 3.44 2.07
CA VAL A 162 4.39 3.91 1.35
C VAL A 162 4.06 2.92 0.23
N PRO A 163 2.83 2.41 0.15
CA PRO A 163 2.45 1.50 -0.92
C PRO A 163 2.43 2.15 -2.30
N ILE A 164 3.08 1.52 -3.27
CA ILE A 164 2.98 1.86 -4.68
C ILE A 164 1.72 1.18 -5.23
N VAL A 165 0.70 1.99 -5.53
CA VAL A 165 -0.64 1.49 -5.89
C VAL A 165 -0.80 1.26 -7.40
N ALA A 166 0.08 1.86 -8.20
CA ALA A 166 0.09 1.76 -9.66
C ALA A 166 1.50 2.09 -10.18
N GLY A 167 1.85 1.49 -11.32
CA GLY A 167 3.10 1.68 -12.05
C GLY A 167 3.00 0.96 -13.39
N SER A 168 3.98 1.12 -14.28
CA SER A 168 4.00 0.33 -15.52
C SER A 168 4.33 -1.13 -15.20
N ASP A 169 3.67 -2.07 -15.86
CA ASP A 169 3.87 -3.51 -15.63
C ASP A 169 5.34 -3.92 -15.79
N ALA A 170 6.02 -3.35 -16.79
CA ALA A 170 7.44 -3.59 -17.03
C ALA A 170 8.33 -3.13 -15.86
N TYR A 171 8.03 -1.97 -15.27
CA TYR A 171 8.80 -1.44 -14.15
C TYR A 171 8.58 -2.25 -12.87
N LEU A 172 7.31 -2.55 -12.55
CA LEU A 172 6.97 -3.35 -11.37
C LEU A 172 7.53 -4.78 -11.48
N SER A 173 7.50 -5.37 -12.67
CA SER A 173 8.13 -6.67 -12.93
C SER A 173 9.65 -6.63 -12.72
N TRP A 174 10.31 -5.57 -13.16
CA TRP A 174 11.74 -5.37 -12.91
C TRP A 174 12.04 -5.23 -11.41
N VAL A 175 11.24 -4.46 -10.66
CA VAL A 175 11.41 -4.32 -9.20
C VAL A 175 11.35 -5.69 -8.53
N ARG A 176 10.30 -6.47 -8.82
CA ARG A 176 10.13 -7.83 -8.27
C ARG A 176 11.34 -8.70 -8.57
N LYS A 177 11.69 -8.84 -9.85
CA LYS A 177 12.78 -9.72 -10.30
C LYS A 177 14.13 -9.36 -9.68
N THR A 178 14.36 -8.07 -9.43
CA THR A 178 15.63 -7.59 -8.88
C THR A 178 15.79 -7.99 -7.41
N VAL A 179 14.69 -8.02 -6.66
CA VAL A 179 14.70 -8.30 -5.22
C VAL A 179 14.28 -9.72 -4.87
N GLU A 180 13.99 -10.58 -5.85
CA GLU A 180 13.72 -12.00 -5.61
C GLU A 180 14.92 -12.67 -4.93
N SER A 181 14.65 -13.47 -3.89
CA SER A 181 15.66 -14.33 -3.31
C SER A 181 16.11 -15.28 -4.41
N GLY A 182 17.40 -15.35 -4.69
CA GLY A 182 17.89 -16.51 -5.39
C GLY A 182 17.61 -17.70 -4.49
N GLU A 183 16.65 -18.56 -4.86
CA GLU A 183 16.69 -19.93 -4.37
C GLU A 183 18.02 -20.49 -4.89
N GLU A 184 18.97 -20.73 -3.97
CA GLU A 184 20.15 -21.54 -4.27
C GLU A 184 19.66 -22.87 -4.84
N SER A 185 19.92 -23.08 -6.13
CA SER A 185 19.85 -24.40 -6.79
C SER A 185 21.16 -25.15 -6.57
#